data_AF-A0A4Q6FXB5-F1
#
_entry.id   AF-A0A4Q6FXB5-F1
#
_cell.length_a   1.000
_cell.length_b   1.000
_cell.length_c   1.000
_cell.angle_alpha   90.00
_cell.angle_beta   90.00
_cell.angle_gamma   90.00
#
_symmetry.space_group_name_H-M   'P 1'
#
loop_
_entity.id
_entity.type
_entity.pdbx_description
1 polymer ?
#
loop_
_entity_poly.entity_id
_entity_poly.type
_entity_poly.pdbx_seq_one_letter_code
_entity_poly.pdbx_strand_id
1 'polypeptide(L)'
;MGKSKKTKDYRKDSRPVPETIRFEIEENAAQLMEEHLALFKPSPKDADTSPRPDHSKRVASRIIEIDLHGLTVEEAERRVIELTSLFPFDGEARTYKVITGKGRHSSGGQGVLIREIYLFVKARFGLHIVTIEESPDAVRIGGVALRGHFHVTLKGP
;
A
#
# COMPACT_ATOMS: atom_id res chain seq x y z
N MET A 1 -39.40 -2.38 62.26
CA MET A 1 -37.92 -2.29 62.26
C MET A 1 -37.43 -2.75 60.90
N GLY A 2 -36.64 -2.07 60.07
CA GLY A 2 -36.11 -0.72 59.98
C GLY A 2 -35.48 -0.66 58.58
N LYS A 3 -35.91 0.26 57.72
CA LYS A 3 -35.41 0.42 56.35
C LYS A 3 -34.02 1.09 56.42
N SER A 4 -32.95 0.36 56.10
CA SER A 4 -31.61 0.97 56.03
C SER A 4 -31.29 1.41 54.60
N LYS A 5 -30.94 2.70 54.54
CA LYS A 5 -30.76 3.54 53.36
C LYS A 5 -29.39 3.32 52.70
N LYS A 6 -29.39 3.57 51.40
CA LYS A 6 -28.23 3.77 50.51
C LYS A 6 -27.19 4.73 51.11
N THR A 7 -25.92 4.39 50.93
CA THR A 7 -24.82 5.36 50.80
C THR A 7 -24.01 4.98 49.57
N LYS A 8 -24.05 5.85 48.56
CA LYS A 8 -23.22 5.79 47.36
C LYS A 8 -21.88 6.45 47.70
N ASP A 9 -20.81 5.67 47.72
CA ASP A 9 -19.46 6.18 47.81
C ASP A 9 -19.03 6.78 46.47
N TYR A 10 -19.04 8.12 46.40
CA TYR A 10 -18.38 8.87 45.34
C TYR A 10 -16.87 8.83 45.58
N ARG A 11 -16.17 7.90 44.91
CA ARG A 11 -14.71 7.96 44.81
C ARG A 11 -14.34 9.16 43.94
N LYS A 12 -13.64 10.10 44.57
CA LYS A 12 -13.07 11.32 44.01
C LYS A 12 -12.01 10.91 42.98
N ASP A 13 -12.29 11.14 41.69
CA ASP A 13 -11.32 11.06 40.60
C ASP A 13 -10.20 12.08 40.85
N SER A 14 -9.06 11.64 41.40
CA SER A 14 -7.84 12.42 41.47
C SER A 14 -7.11 12.30 40.13
N ARG A 15 -7.54 13.06 39.12
CA ARG A 15 -6.79 13.19 37.87
C ARG A 15 -5.55 14.06 38.14
N PRO A 16 -4.34 13.63 37.76
CA PRO A 16 -3.15 14.46 37.88
C PRO A 16 -3.33 15.70 37.00
N VAL A 17 -3.08 16.88 37.58
CA VAL A 17 -3.08 18.16 36.87
C VAL A 17 -1.91 18.13 35.87
N PRO A 18 -2.11 18.40 34.57
CA PRO A 18 -1.01 18.41 33.61
C PRO A 18 -0.03 19.53 33.98
N GLU A 19 1.23 19.16 34.23
CA GLU A 19 2.31 20.11 34.44
C GLU A 19 2.44 20.99 33.20
N THR A 20 2.40 22.30 33.42
CA THR A 20 2.56 23.28 32.36
C THR A 20 4.02 23.29 31.95
N ILE A 21 4.35 22.59 30.87
CA ILE A 21 5.68 22.63 30.26
C ILE A 21 5.93 24.06 29.78
N ARG A 22 6.82 24.78 30.48
CA ARG A 22 7.32 26.09 30.05
C ARG A 22 8.52 25.83 29.15
N PHE A 23 8.37 26.10 27.87
CA PHE A 23 9.49 26.13 26.94
C PHE A 23 10.25 27.44 27.19
N GLU A 24 11.47 27.32 27.72
CA GLU A 24 12.42 28.43 27.72
C GLU A 24 12.85 28.63 26.27
N ILE A 25 12.33 29.68 25.64
CA ILE A 25 12.77 30.06 24.30
C ILE A 25 14.17 30.64 24.48
N GLU A 26 15.19 29.87 24.09
CA GLU A 26 16.57 30.35 24.08
C GLU A 26 16.65 31.63 23.24
N GLU A 27 17.19 32.70 23.83
CA GLU A 27 17.27 34.04 23.23
C GLU A 27 18.05 34.07 21.89
N ASN A 28 18.75 32.98 21.56
CA ASN A 28 19.55 32.81 20.35
C ASN A 28 18.82 32.08 19.20
N ALA A 29 17.53 31.74 19.35
CA ALA A 29 16.76 31.06 18.30
C ALA A 29 16.75 31.84 16.97
N ALA A 30 16.76 33.18 17.03
CA ALA A 30 16.82 34.03 15.85
C ALA A 30 18.16 33.92 15.11
N GLN A 31 19.28 33.88 15.85
CA GLN A 31 20.62 33.74 15.27
C GLN A 31 20.82 32.37 14.62
N LEU A 32 20.38 31.30 15.28
CA LEU A 32 20.45 29.94 14.72
C LEU A 32 19.64 29.80 13.43
N MET A 33 18.49 30.47 13.35
CA MET A 33 17.66 30.46 12.15
C MET A 33 18.30 31.26 10.98
N GLU A 34 18.97 32.37 11.30
CA GLU A 34 19.66 33.20 10.30
C GLU A 34 20.89 32.50 9.71
N GLU A 35 21.68 31.80 10.54
CA GLU A 35 22.78 30.95 10.07
C GLU A 35 22.29 29.83 9.14
N HIS A 36 21.16 29.20 9.45
CA HIS A 36 20.61 28.12 8.65
C HIS A 36 20.08 28.61 7.29
N LEU A 37 19.52 29.82 7.23
CA LEU A 37 19.07 30.43 5.97
C LEU A 37 20.25 30.85 5.08
N ALA A 38 21.39 31.23 5.67
CA ALA A 38 22.59 31.59 4.91
C ALA A 38 23.21 30.39 4.16
N LEU A 39 23.04 29.16 4.67
CA LEU A 39 23.45 27.92 4.00
C LEU A 39 22.56 27.55 2.81
N PHE A 40 21.36 28.09 2.73
CA PHE A 40 20.37 27.81 1.69
C PHE A 40 20.38 28.82 0.53
N LYS A 41 21.53 29.42 0.21
CA LYS A 41 21.64 30.17 -1.04
C LYS A 41 21.49 29.19 -2.21
N PRO A 42 20.42 29.27 -3.02
CA PRO A 42 20.31 28.45 -4.21
C PRO A 42 21.46 28.85 -5.13
N SER A 43 22.41 27.93 -5.36
CA SER A 43 23.38 28.10 -6.43
C SER A 43 22.62 28.36 -7.73
N PRO A 44 22.96 29.39 -8.52
CA PRO A 44 22.42 29.52 -9.85
C PRO A 44 22.84 28.26 -10.62
N LYS A 45 21.87 27.37 -10.87
CA LYS A 45 22.08 26.23 -11.75
C LYS A 45 22.34 26.82 -13.13
N ASP A 46 23.59 26.76 -13.57
CA ASP A 46 23.93 26.88 -14.97
C ASP A 46 23.03 25.94 -15.77
N ALA A 47 22.39 26.48 -16.80
CA ALA A 47 21.48 25.74 -17.68
C ALA A 47 22.29 24.73 -18.51
N ASP A 48 22.59 23.59 -17.92
CA ASP A 48 23.18 22.46 -18.62
C ASP A 48 22.08 21.76 -19.43
N THR A 49 21.94 22.20 -20.69
CA THR A 49 21.11 21.57 -21.72
C THR A 49 21.77 20.28 -22.22
N SER A 50 21.93 19.31 -21.35
CA SER A 50 22.13 17.92 -21.78
C SER A 50 20.75 17.29 -21.99
N PRO A 51 20.43 16.79 -23.21
CA PRO A 51 19.19 16.06 -23.43
C PRO A 51 19.23 14.80 -22.57
N ARG A 52 18.43 14.79 -21.50
CA ARG A 52 18.17 13.58 -20.72
C ARG A 52 17.69 12.51 -21.70
N PRO A 53 18.20 11.27 -21.62
CA PRO A 53 17.66 10.18 -22.40
C PRO A 53 16.16 10.09 -22.10
N ASP A 54 15.40 10.37 -23.15
CA ASP A 54 13.95 10.35 -23.21
C ASP A 54 13.51 9.00 -22.63
N HIS A 55 12.94 9.03 -21.42
CA HIS A 55 12.32 7.85 -20.82
C HIS A 55 11.14 7.49 -21.72
N SER A 56 11.45 6.59 -22.65
CA SER A 56 10.56 5.76 -23.45
C SER A 56 9.08 6.10 -23.26
N LYS A 57 8.52 6.74 -24.29
CA LYS A 57 7.09 6.78 -24.61
C LYS A 57 6.39 5.61 -23.94
N ARG A 58 5.67 5.89 -22.85
CA ARG A 58 4.72 4.97 -22.26
C ARG A 58 3.66 4.74 -23.34
N VAL A 59 3.84 3.68 -24.12
CA VAL A 59 2.74 3.01 -24.80
C VAL A 59 1.71 2.82 -23.71
N ALA A 60 0.54 3.45 -23.85
CA ALA A 60 -0.57 3.26 -22.94
C ALA A 60 -1.02 1.80 -23.09
N SER A 61 -0.29 0.88 -22.46
CA SER A 61 -0.64 -0.52 -22.35
C SER A 61 -1.98 -0.53 -21.65
N ARG A 62 -3.02 -0.97 -22.37
CA ARG A 62 -4.34 -1.18 -21.80
C ARG A 62 -4.18 -2.16 -20.64
N ILE A 63 -4.25 -1.64 -19.42
CA ILE A 63 -4.23 -2.48 -18.22
C ILE A 63 -5.54 -3.24 -18.20
N ILE A 64 -5.46 -4.57 -18.22
CA ILE A 64 -6.63 -5.45 -18.16
C ILE A 64 -6.91 -5.74 -16.70
N GLU A 65 -8.06 -5.29 -16.21
CA GLU A 65 -8.45 -5.56 -14.82
C GLU A 65 -9.10 -6.94 -14.69
N ILE A 66 -8.61 -7.72 -13.74
CA ILE A 66 -9.16 -9.03 -13.36
C ILE A 66 -9.68 -8.91 -11.94
N ASP A 67 -10.99 -8.85 -11.80
CA ASP A 67 -11.64 -8.75 -10.50
C ASP A 67 -11.99 -10.12 -9.93
N LEU A 68 -11.43 -10.42 -8.76
CA LEU A 68 -11.52 -11.69 -8.04
C LEU A 68 -12.08 -11.50 -6.63
N HIS A 69 -12.49 -10.29 -6.24
CA HIS A 69 -12.97 -10.07 -4.88
C HIS A 69 -14.19 -10.95 -4.59
N GLY A 70 -14.22 -11.55 -3.39
CA GLY A 70 -15.35 -12.36 -2.94
C GLY A 70 -15.44 -13.77 -3.52
N LEU A 71 -14.54 -14.15 -4.43
CA LEU A 71 -14.46 -15.51 -4.96
C LEU A 71 -13.69 -16.44 -4.01
N THR A 72 -13.94 -17.75 -4.11
CA THR A 72 -13.02 -18.74 -3.52
C THR A 72 -11.70 -18.79 -4.29
N VAL A 73 -10.68 -19.43 -3.74
CA VAL A 73 -9.38 -19.57 -4.40
C VAL A 73 -9.54 -20.31 -5.74
N GLU A 74 -10.31 -21.40 -5.74
CA GLU A 74 -10.52 -22.25 -6.92
C GLU A 74 -11.32 -21.55 -8.03
N GLU A 75 -12.26 -20.68 -7.66
CA GLU A 75 -13.01 -19.85 -8.59
C GLU A 75 -12.13 -18.75 -9.18
N ALA A 76 -11.33 -18.11 -8.33
CA ALA A 76 -10.43 -17.04 -8.74
C ALA A 76 -9.33 -17.56 -9.68
N GLU A 77 -8.74 -18.73 -9.43
CA GLU A 77 -7.77 -19.36 -10.33
C GLU A 77 -8.38 -19.62 -11.72
N ARG A 78 -9.58 -20.21 -11.76
CA ARG A 78 -10.32 -20.44 -13.01
C ARG A 78 -10.57 -19.13 -13.76
N ARG A 79 -10.97 -18.09 -13.03
CA ARG A 79 -11.23 -16.77 -13.62
C ARG A 79 -9.98 -16.12 -14.18
N VAL A 80 -8.84 -16.26 -13.51
CA VAL A 80 -7.54 -15.79 -14.02
C VAL A 80 -7.18 -16.51 -15.33
N ILE A 81 -7.33 -17.84 -15.38
CA ILE A 81 -7.07 -18.63 -16.60
C ILE A 81 -7.98 -18.18 -17.74
N GLU A 82 -9.28 -18.04 -17.49
CA GLU A 82 -10.26 -17.63 -18.48
C GLU A 82 -9.94 -16.24 -19.05
N LEU A 83 -9.69 -15.26 -18.18
CA LEU A 83 -9.43 -13.88 -18.64
C LEU A 83 -8.06 -13.75 -19.31
N THR A 84 -7.07 -14.54 -18.91
CA THR A 84 -5.77 -14.54 -19.60
C THR A 84 -5.83 -15.25 -20.96
N SER A 85 -6.70 -16.25 -21.13
CA SER A 85 -6.86 -16.93 -22.42
C SER A 85 -7.67 -16.13 -23.44
N LEU A 86 -8.60 -15.26 -23.00
CA LEU A 86 -9.34 -14.34 -23.87
C LEU A 86 -8.44 -13.28 -24.53
N PHE A 87 -7.30 -12.97 -23.90
CA PHE A 87 -6.35 -11.98 -24.39
C PHE A 87 -4.97 -12.62 -24.55
N PRO A 88 -4.77 -13.46 -25.58
CA PRO A 88 -3.49 -14.09 -25.84
C PRO A 88 -2.41 -13.02 -26.02
N PHE A 89 -1.23 -13.31 -25.46
CA PHE A 89 -0.08 -12.42 -25.40
C PHE A 89 0.93 -12.71 -26.52
N ASP A 90 0.45 -13.13 -27.70
CA ASP A 90 1.22 -13.53 -28.91
C ASP A 90 2.26 -12.47 -29.32
N GLY A 91 3.46 -12.53 -28.75
CA GLY A 91 4.55 -11.58 -28.95
C GLY A 91 4.39 -10.21 -28.26
N GLU A 92 3.19 -9.82 -27.82
CA GLU A 92 2.92 -8.53 -27.17
C GLU A 92 2.81 -8.63 -25.65
N ALA A 93 3.50 -7.73 -24.94
CA ALA A 93 3.41 -7.65 -23.49
C ALA A 93 2.08 -7.02 -23.05
N ARG A 94 1.33 -7.70 -22.18
CA ARG A 94 0.06 -7.25 -21.62
C ARG A 94 0.15 -7.16 -20.11
N THR A 95 -0.31 -6.05 -19.55
CA THR A 95 -0.36 -5.85 -18.10
C THR A 95 -1.76 -6.14 -17.58
N TYR A 96 -1.85 -7.03 -16.59
CA TYR A 96 -3.06 -7.37 -15.87
C TYR A 96 -2.99 -6.79 -14.47
N LYS A 97 -4.06 -6.13 -14.03
CA LYS A 97 -4.26 -5.71 -12.65
C LYS A 97 -5.18 -6.72 -11.98
N VAL A 98 -4.61 -7.56 -11.14
CA VAL A 98 -5.33 -8.64 -10.46
C VAL A 98 -5.84 -8.12 -9.12
N ILE A 99 -7.15 -8.00 -8.97
CA ILE A 99 -7.83 -7.42 -7.79
C ILE A 99 -8.42 -8.57 -6.96
N THR A 100 -7.83 -8.85 -5.82
CA THR A 100 -8.26 -9.93 -4.90
C THR A 100 -8.96 -9.39 -3.65
N GLY A 101 -8.99 -8.07 -3.48
CA GLY A 101 -9.46 -7.42 -2.26
C GLY A 101 -8.43 -7.47 -1.12
N LYS A 102 -8.73 -6.74 -0.03
CA LYS A 102 -7.81 -6.56 1.12
C LYS A 102 -7.93 -7.63 2.22
N GLY A 103 -8.87 -8.58 2.08
CA GLY A 103 -9.07 -9.64 3.08
C GLY A 103 -9.91 -9.28 4.30
N ARG A 104 -10.54 -8.09 4.38
CA ARG A 104 -11.32 -7.65 5.55
C ARG A 104 -12.50 -8.56 5.93
N HIS A 105 -13.04 -9.30 4.96
CA HIS A 105 -14.19 -10.19 5.15
C HIS A 105 -13.79 -11.68 5.26
N SER A 106 -12.50 -12.00 5.21
CA SER A 106 -12.03 -13.37 5.41
C SER A 106 -12.11 -13.75 6.88
N SER A 107 -12.51 -14.99 7.16
CA SER A 107 -12.53 -15.57 8.52
C SER A 107 -11.11 -15.52 9.11
N GLY A 108 -10.85 -14.53 9.97
CA GLY A 108 -9.53 -14.28 10.56
C GLY A 108 -8.76 -13.07 10.01
N GLY A 109 -9.31 -12.33 9.04
CA GLY A 109 -8.69 -11.11 8.50
C GLY A 109 -7.38 -11.34 7.75
N GLN A 110 -7.06 -12.60 7.46
CA GLN A 110 -5.75 -13.04 6.95
C GLN A 110 -5.62 -12.98 5.42
N GLY A 111 -6.60 -12.44 4.68
CA GLY A 111 -6.44 -12.13 3.25
C GLY A 111 -5.91 -13.29 2.39
N VAL A 112 -6.35 -14.53 2.64
CA VAL A 112 -5.81 -15.75 2.01
C VAL A 112 -5.77 -15.66 0.48
N LEU A 113 -6.82 -15.10 -0.13
CA LEU A 113 -6.95 -15.02 -1.58
C LEU A 113 -5.79 -14.28 -2.27
N ILE A 114 -5.28 -13.19 -1.69
CA ILE A 114 -4.23 -12.39 -2.34
C ILE A 114 -2.90 -13.14 -2.41
N ARG A 115 -2.62 -13.94 -1.38
CA ARG A 115 -1.42 -14.78 -1.30
C ARG A 115 -1.52 -15.94 -2.28
N GLU A 116 -2.60 -16.69 -2.23
CA GLU A 116 -2.75 -17.89 -3.05
C GLU A 116 -2.77 -17.55 -4.55
N ILE A 117 -3.52 -16.51 -4.94
CA ILE A 117 -3.55 -16.08 -6.35
C ILE A 117 -2.20 -15.54 -6.82
N TYR A 118 -1.47 -14.83 -5.96
CA TYR A 118 -0.12 -14.39 -6.31
C TYR A 118 0.83 -15.59 -6.56
N LEU A 119 0.79 -16.60 -5.69
CA LEU A 119 1.60 -17.82 -5.84
C LEU A 119 1.19 -18.61 -7.09
N PHE A 120 -0.11 -18.75 -7.32
CA PHE A 120 -0.67 -19.39 -8.50
C PHE A 120 -0.18 -18.71 -9.78
N VAL A 121 -0.28 -17.37 -9.88
CA VAL A 121 0.17 -16.63 -11.07
C VAL A 121 1.66 -16.85 -11.34
N LYS A 122 2.50 -16.80 -10.30
CA LYS A 122 3.94 -17.06 -10.43
C LYS A 122 4.25 -18.48 -10.89
N ALA A 123 3.56 -19.47 -10.33
CA ALA A 123 3.78 -20.88 -10.67
C ALA A 123 3.29 -21.21 -12.08
N ARG A 124 2.08 -20.75 -12.43
CA ARG A 124 1.41 -21.09 -13.70
C ARG A 124 1.98 -20.33 -14.90
N PHE A 125 2.26 -19.04 -14.74
CA PHE A 125 2.68 -18.16 -15.83
C PHE A 125 4.15 -17.77 -15.74
N GLY A 126 4.95 -18.39 -14.88
CA GLY A 126 6.34 -18.01 -14.60
C GLY A 126 7.21 -17.79 -15.84
N LEU A 127 7.04 -18.61 -16.88
CA LEU A 127 7.77 -18.49 -18.15
C LEU A 127 7.36 -17.28 -19.01
N HIS A 128 6.16 -16.75 -18.79
CA HIS A 128 5.58 -15.62 -19.52
C HIS A 128 5.69 -14.30 -18.75
N ILE A 129 6.06 -14.33 -17.47
CA ILE A 129 6.15 -13.12 -16.64
C ILE A 129 7.36 -12.29 -17.08
N VAL A 130 7.08 -11.08 -17.58
CA VAL A 130 8.09 -10.04 -17.83
C VAL A 130 8.34 -9.24 -16.55
N THR A 131 7.26 -8.82 -15.91
CA THR A 131 7.29 -8.12 -14.63
C THR A 131 6.14 -8.58 -13.74
N ILE A 132 6.39 -8.69 -12.45
CA ILE A 132 5.34 -8.87 -11.45
C ILE A 132 5.70 -8.01 -10.26
N GLU A 133 4.71 -7.31 -9.72
CA GLU A 133 4.92 -6.57 -8.49
C GLU A 133 5.22 -7.53 -7.32
N GLU A 134 5.75 -6.99 -6.22
CA GLU A 134 5.88 -7.77 -4.99
C GLU A 134 4.52 -8.29 -4.52
N SER A 135 4.51 -9.31 -3.66
CA SER A 135 3.24 -9.77 -3.10
C SER A 135 2.60 -8.65 -2.26
N PRO A 136 1.34 -8.28 -2.52
CA PRO A 136 0.58 -7.42 -1.63
C PRO A 136 0.48 -7.94 -0.19
N ASP A 137 0.59 -9.26 -0.03
CA ASP A 137 0.47 -9.92 1.26
C ASP A 137 1.65 -9.64 2.19
N ALA A 138 2.81 -9.29 1.62
CA ALA A 138 4.04 -9.02 2.36
C ALA A 138 3.96 -7.74 3.22
N VAL A 139 3.04 -6.83 2.90
CA VAL A 139 2.89 -5.55 3.60
C VAL A 139 1.49 -5.45 4.22
N ARG A 140 1.43 -5.64 5.54
CA ARG A 140 0.18 -5.61 6.32
C ARG A 140 0.25 -4.58 7.44
N ILE A 141 -0.86 -3.90 7.68
CA ILE A 141 -1.05 -2.97 8.81
C ILE A 141 -2.28 -3.43 9.58
N GLY A 142 -2.09 -3.78 10.86
CA GLY A 142 -3.18 -4.31 11.69
C GLY A 142 -3.76 -5.64 11.15
N GLY A 143 -2.93 -6.48 10.52
CA GLY A 143 -3.34 -7.76 9.93
C GLY A 143 -3.95 -7.67 8.52
N VAL A 144 -4.28 -6.46 8.04
CA VAL A 144 -4.90 -6.22 6.73
C VAL A 144 -3.84 -5.85 5.69
N ALA A 145 -3.92 -6.42 4.49
CA ALA A 145 -3.03 -6.07 3.39
C ALA A 145 -3.19 -4.60 2.99
N LEU A 146 -2.07 -3.90 2.79
CA LEU A 146 -2.07 -2.48 2.43
C LEU A 146 -2.77 -2.25 1.09
N ARG A 147 -2.52 -3.14 0.12
CA ARG A 147 -3.16 -3.16 -1.20
C ARG A 147 -3.90 -4.47 -1.41
N GLY A 148 -5.01 -4.40 -2.14
CA GLY A 148 -5.85 -5.56 -2.47
C GLY A 148 -5.71 -5.99 -3.93
N HIS A 149 -4.61 -5.62 -4.57
CA HIS A 149 -4.33 -5.92 -5.97
C HIS A 149 -2.82 -5.92 -6.23
N PHE A 150 -2.42 -6.52 -7.34
CA PHE A 150 -1.06 -6.42 -7.90
C PHE A 150 -1.09 -6.39 -9.41
N HIS A 151 -0.03 -5.86 -10.01
CA HIS A 151 0.17 -5.89 -11.46
C HIS A 151 1.10 -7.03 -11.87
N VAL A 152 0.74 -7.68 -12.97
CA VAL A 152 1.59 -8.66 -13.65
C VAL A 152 1.59 -8.35 -15.14
N THR A 153 2.77 -8.30 -15.75
CA THR A 153 2.93 -8.16 -17.20
C THR A 153 3.37 -9.48 -17.77
N LEU A 154 2.54 -10.04 -18.66
CA LEU A 154 2.79 -11.29 -19.35
C LEU A 154 3.15 -11.04 -20.82
N LYS A 155 4.05 -11.85 -21.37
CA LYS A 155 4.41 -11.86 -22.79
C LYS A 155 4.50 -13.30 -23.29
N GLY A 156 3.93 -13.54 -24.46
CA GLY A 156 3.99 -14.83 -25.14
C GLY A 156 5.40 -15.15 -25.65
N PRO A 157 5.62 -16.42 -26.04
CA PRO A 157 6.84 -16.83 -26.71
C PRO A 157 7.11 -16.02 -27.99
#